data_AF-A0A6I4VV05-F1
#
_entry.id   AF-A0A6I4VV05-F1
#
_cell.length_a   1.000
_cell.length_b   1.000
_cell.length_c   1.000
_cell.angle_alpha   90.00
_cell.angle_beta   90.00
_cell.angle_gamma   90.00
#
_symmetry.space_group_name_H-M   'P 1'
#
loop_
_entity.id
_entity.type
_entity.pdbx_description
1 polymer ?
#
loop_
_entity_poly.entity_id
_entity_poly.type
_entity_poly.pdbx_seq_one_letter_code
_entity_poly.pdbx_strand_id
1 'polypeptide(L)'
;MKTSFSRNLWISTFLWIICILLVDGLEKILLISIFLFIPILLSLIPTIKRDERSSRYHALLLNSHLYVTVTIGITLLFSAGSILSGILSIPWAVYTLGLFVYGIRRFIERGWYIIEENAIDTSFLYILLGGVSLSVYCFTSDKIISHHLLMTTIHFYFTAVLSTLFVGLAGRAIPIDRKIGHSYRWTVRGIIISPLIIGIGILTDPWVQKAGLWIYTICIIMYSYFVFYI
;
A
#
# COMPACT_ATOMS: atom_id res chain seq x y z
N MET A 1 -15.32 16.99 7.30
CA MET A 1 -14.33 15.92 7.04
C MET A 1 -13.13 15.93 8.00
N LYS A 2 -12.46 17.07 8.26
CA LYS A 2 -11.28 17.13 9.15
C LYS A 2 -11.51 16.55 10.56
N THR A 3 -12.65 16.83 11.20
CA THR A 3 -12.98 16.33 12.55
C THR A 3 -13.19 14.81 12.60
N SER A 4 -13.82 14.24 11.56
CA SER A 4 -14.02 12.79 11.45
C SER A 4 -12.72 12.04 11.17
N PHE A 5 -11.82 12.60 10.36
CA PHE A 5 -10.53 11.98 10.07
C PHE A 5 -9.64 11.91 11.32
N SER A 6 -9.50 13.03 12.04
CA SER A 6 -8.70 13.06 13.29
C SER A 6 -9.22 12.05 14.30
N ARG A 7 -10.55 11.99 14.51
CA ARG A 7 -11.17 10.98 15.38
C ARG A 7 -10.86 9.55 14.93
N ASN A 8 -11.05 9.24 13.65
CA ASN A 8 -10.80 7.89 13.13
C ASN A 8 -9.32 7.50 13.23
N LEU A 9 -8.40 8.44 13.03
CA LEU A 9 -6.96 8.21 13.20
C LEU A 9 -6.62 7.89 14.65
N TRP A 10 -7.15 8.64 15.63
CA TRP A 10 -6.97 8.35 17.05
C TRP A 10 -7.48 6.96 17.44
N ILE A 11 -8.68 6.59 16.96
CA ILE A 11 -9.23 5.26 17.21
C ILE A 11 -8.35 4.19 16.56
N SER A 12 -7.88 4.41 15.33
CA SER A 12 -7.00 3.48 14.63
C SER A 12 -5.67 3.30 15.36
N THR A 13 -5.05 4.38 15.84
CA THR A 13 -3.82 4.33 16.65
C THR A 13 -4.05 3.58 17.96
N PHE A 14 -5.17 3.82 18.64
CA PHE A 14 -5.50 3.10 19.87
C PHE A 14 -5.67 1.60 19.63
N LEU A 15 -6.42 1.22 18.59
CA LEU A 15 -6.61 -0.19 18.22
C LEU A 15 -5.31 -0.85 17.76
N TRP A 16 -4.44 -0.10 17.05
CA TRP A 16 -3.12 -0.56 16.67
C TRP A 16 -2.26 -0.89 17.89
N ILE A 17 -2.24 -0.02 18.92
CA ILE A 17 -1.54 -0.27 20.18
C ILE A 17 -2.06 -1.54 20.87
N ILE A 18 -3.37 -1.78 20.86
CA ILE A 18 -3.93 -3.02 21.42
C ILE A 18 -3.46 -4.23 20.59
N CYS A 19 -3.62 -4.18 19.27
CA CYS A 19 -3.31 -5.33 18.41
C CYS A 19 -1.81 -5.68 18.43
N ILE A 20 -0.91 -4.71 18.49
CA ILE A 20 0.54 -4.97 18.50
C ILE A 20 1.02 -5.66 19.79
N LEU A 21 0.27 -5.50 20.88
CA LEU A 21 0.52 -6.19 22.15
C LEU A 21 -0.01 -7.63 22.15
N LEU A 22 -0.99 -7.95 21.29
CA LEU A 22 -1.70 -9.24 21.28
C LEU A 22 -1.26 -10.18 20.15
N VAL A 23 -0.90 -9.64 18.98
CA VAL A 23 -0.34 -10.39 17.87
C VAL A 23 1.11 -10.74 18.19
N ASP A 24 1.66 -11.84 17.68
CA ASP A 24 3.07 -12.20 17.81
C ASP A 24 3.78 -12.24 16.45
N GLY A 25 5.11 -12.33 16.44
CA GLY A 25 5.90 -12.52 15.22
C GLY A 25 6.05 -11.29 14.33
N LEU A 26 6.25 -11.54 13.03
CA LEU A 26 6.47 -10.51 12.00
C LEU A 26 5.16 -9.86 11.54
N GLU A 27 4.03 -10.49 11.85
CA GLU A 27 2.66 -10.03 11.62
C GLU A 27 2.41 -8.67 12.29
N LYS A 28 3.09 -8.38 13.41
CA LYS A 28 3.10 -7.05 14.07
C LYS A 28 3.45 -5.92 13.12
N ILE A 29 4.37 -6.18 12.19
CA ILE A 29 4.84 -5.20 11.21
C ILE A 29 3.70 -4.84 10.26
N LEU A 30 2.79 -5.75 9.93
CA LEU A 30 1.66 -5.43 9.04
C LEU A 30 0.66 -4.47 9.68
N LEU A 31 0.50 -4.54 11.00
CA LEU A 31 -0.48 -3.73 11.73
C LEU A 31 -0.26 -2.22 11.54
N ILE A 32 0.99 -1.74 11.51
CA ILE A 32 1.23 -0.30 11.33
C ILE A 32 0.81 0.18 9.93
N SER A 33 1.03 -0.64 8.89
CA SER A 33 0.61 -0.26 7.53
C SER A 33 -0.91 -0.25 7.39
N ILE A 34 -1.55 -1.27 7.96
CA ILE A 34 -3.00 -1.48 7.89
C ILE A 34 -3.77 -0.43 8.71
N PHE A 35 -3.36 -0.18 9.95
CA PHE A 35 -4.04 0.75 10.84
C PHE A 35 -3.65 2.21 10.62
N LEU A 36 -2.41 2.53 10.22
CA LEU A 36 -1.94 3.91 10.14
C LEU A 36 -1.68 4.36 8.70
N PHE A 37 -0.89 3.62 7.93
CA PHE A 37 -0.45 4.13 6.62
C PHE A 37 -1.56 4.21 5.58
N ILE A 38 -2.42 3.19 5.45
CA ILE A 38 -3.53 3.22 4.50
C ILE A 38 -4.52 4.38 4.75
N PRO A 39 -5.03 4.61 5.99
CA PRO A 39 -5.96 5.71 6.20
C PRO A 39 -5.29 7.08 6.03
N ILE A 40 -4.01 7.21 6.36
CA ILE A 40 -3.22 8.42 6.07
C ILE A 40 -3.11 8.62 4.55
N LEU A 41 -2.75 7.59 3.79
CA LEU A 41 -2.67 7.61 2.32
C LEU A 41 -4.01 8.06 1.71
N LEU A 42 -5.14 7.54 2.20
CA LEU A 42 -6.45 7.99 1.74
C LEU A 42 -6.69 9.48 2.03
N SER A 43 -6.29 9.96 3.20
CA SER A 43 -6.49 11.36 3.59
C SER A 43 -5.63 12.36 2.80
N LEU A 44 -4.41 11.97 2.41
CA LEU A 44 -3.47 12.80 1.66
C LEU A 44 -3.85 12.93 0.18
N ILE A 45 -4.76 12.07 -0.29
CA ILE A 45 -5.03 11.90 -1.70
C ILE A 45 -6.54 11.94 -1.98
N PRO A 46 -7.22 13.05 -1.63
CA PRO A 46 -8.63 13.21 -1.94
C PRO A 46 -8.82 13.25 -3.46
N THR A 47 -9.91 12.64 -3.93
CA THR A 47 -10.47 12.92 -5.25
C THR A 47 -11.19 14.25 -5.14
N ILE A 48 -10.50 15.33 -5.48
CA ILE A 48 -11.14 16.62 -5.68
C ILE A 48 -11.81 16.52 -7.05
N LYS A 49 -13.12 16.26 -7.06
CA LYS A 49 -13.91 16.49 -8.28
C LYS A 49 -13.87 17.98 -8.61
N ARG A 50 -14.04 18.29 -9.89
CA ARG A 50 -14.13 19.65 -10.45
C ARG A 50 -15.18 20.57 -9.77
N ASP A 51 -16.10 19.99 -8.99
CA ASP A 51 -17.17 20.68 -8.24
C ASP A 51 -16.90 20.83 -6.72
N GLU A 52 -15.65 20.76 -6.26
CA GLU A 52 -15.24 20.96 -4.84
C GLU A 52 -15.85 19.99 -3.80
N ARG A 53 -16.78 19.11 -4.18
CA ARG A 53 -17.36 18.07 -3.32
C ARG A 53 -16.55 16.78 -3.40
N SER A 54 -16.18 16.26 -2.24
CA SER A 54 -15.50 14.97 -2.12
C SER A 54 -16.35 13.83 -2.71
N SER A 55 -15.70 12.91 -3.42
CA SER A 55 -16.37 11.74 -4.01
C SER A 55 -17.05 10.90 -2.91
N ARG A 56 -18.36 10.62 -3.05
CA ARG A 56 -19.09 9.72 -2.12
C ARG A 56 -18.39 8.37 -1.96
N TYR A 57 -17.76 7.88 -3.02
CA TYR A 57 -17.01 6.63 -3.01
C TYR A 57 -15.75 6.71 -2.15
N HIS A 58 -15.01 7.82 -2.23
CA HIS A 58 -13.86 8.07 -1.37
C HIS A 58 -14.26 8.18 0.11
N ALA A 59 -15.37 8.89 0.40
CA ALA A 59 -15.90 8.99 1.75
C ALA A 59 -16.34 7.63 2.31
N LEU A 60 -16.95 6.78 1.48
CA LEU A 60 -17.31 5.41 1.85
C LEU A 60 -16.07 4.60 2.26
N LEU A 61 -15.02 4.59 1.43
CA LEU A 61 -13.78 3.86 1.69
C LEU A 61 -13.07 4.34 2.97
N LEU A 62 -13.07 5.65 3.22
CA LEU A 62 -12.46 6.23 4.41
C LEU A 62 -13.27 5.88 5.69
N ASN A 63 -14.60 5.91 5.60
CA ASN A 63 -15.47 5.60 6.74
C ASN A 63 -15.52 4.09 7.04
N SER A 64 -15.47 3.24 6.01
CA SER A 64 -15.48 1.79 6.19
C SER A 64 -14.13 1.24 6.67
N HIS A 65 -13.03 1.97 6.43
CA HIS A 65 -11.67 1.52 6.72
C HIS A 65 -11.52 0.92 8.12
N LEU A 66 -11.91 1.67 9.15
CA LEU A 66 -11.74 1.27 10.55
C LEU A 66 -12.44 -0.06 10.86
N TYR A 67 -13.66 -0.25 10.34
CA TYR A 67 -14.44 -1.46 10.57
C TYR A 67 -13.78 -2.69 9.94
N VAL A 68 -13.20 -2.55 8.74
CA VAL A 68 -12.53 -3.66 8.06
C VAL A 68 -11.16 -3.93 8.68
N THR A 69 -10.43 -2.90 9.09
CA THR A 69 -9.12 -3.04 9.73
C THR A 69 -9.21 -3.81 11.06
N VAL A 70 -10.30 -3.66 11.82
CA VAL A 70 -10.58 -4.48 13.02
C VAL A 70 -10.67 -5.96 12.67
N THR A 71 -11.23 -6.34 11.51
CA THR A 71 -11.31 -7.76 11.13
C THR A 71 -9.93 -8.36 10.95
N ILE A 72 -8.96 -7.62 10.42
CA ILE A 72 -7.56 -8.06 10.34
C ILE A 72 -6.89 -8.12 11.71
N GLY A 73 -7.12 -7.12 12.57
CA GLY A 73 -6.61 -7.15 13.93
C GLY A 73 -7.02 -8.43 14.66
N ILE A 74 -8.27 -8.86 14.50
CA ILE A 74 -8.79 -10.12 15.05
C ILE A 74 -8.24 -11.34 14.29
N THR A 75 -8.17 -11.29 12.96
CA THR A 75 -7.65 -12.36 12.09
C THR A 75 -6.26 -12.83 12.52
N LEU A 76 -5.38 -11.87 12.85
CA LEU A 76 -3.99 -12.12 13.21
C LEU A 76 -3.80 -12.64 14.65
N LEU A 77 -4.86 -12.71 15.46
CA LEU A 77 -4.84 -13.40 16.75
C LEU A 77 -4.96 -14.92 16.60
N PHE A 78 -5.46 -15.37 15.46
CA PHE A 78 -5.59 -16.79 15.14
C PHE A 78 -4.37 -17.27 14.35
N SER A 79 -4.02 -18.54 14.53
CA SER A 79 -2.94 -19.16 13.75
C SER A 79 -3.27 -19.16 12.25
N ALA A 80 -2.26 -18.85 11.42
CA ALA A 80 -2.35 -18.98 9.97
C ALA A 80 -2.74 -20.41 9.57
N GLY A 81 -3.57 -20.53 8.53
CA GLY A 81 -4.13 -21.80 8.08
C GLY A 81 -5.40 -22.24 8.81
N SER A 82 -5.82 -21.53 9.87
CA SER A 82 -7.12 -21.77 10.47
C SER A 82 -8.25 -21.21 9.59
N ILE A 83 -9.36 -21.95 9.50
CA ILE A 83 -10.54 -21.54 8.72
C ILE A 83 -11.05 -20.17 9.20
N LEU A 84 -11.01 -19.91 10.50
CA LEU A 84 -11.47 -18.66 11.09
C LEU A 84 -10.58 -17.48 10.68
N SER A 85 -9.25 -17.63 10.70
CA SER A 85 -8.31 -16.62 10.21
C SER A 85 -8.58 -16.32 8.72
N GLY A 86 -8.70 -17.36 7.90
CA GLY A 86 -9.00 -17.22 6.48
C GLY A 86 -10.29 -16.44 6.22
N ILE A 87 -11.41 -16.84 6.82
CA ILE A 87 -12.72 -16.20 6.61
C ILE A 87 -12.72 -14.73 7.07
N LEU A 88 -12.12 -14.43 8.24
CA LEU A 88 -12.05 -13.06 8.77
C LEU A 88 -11.14 -12.13 7.95
N SER A 89 -10.25 -12.69 7.14
CA SER A 89 -9.42 -11.92 6.20
C SER A 89 -10.17 -11.49 4.94
N ILE A 90 -11.27 -12.16 4.55
CA ILE A 90 -11.99 -11.90 3.29
C ILE A 90 -12.51 -10.45 3.20
N PRO A 91 -13.14 -9.87 4.26
CA PRO A 91 -13.57 -8.47 4.22
C PRO A 91 -12.43 -7.50 3.87
N TRP A 92 -11.21 -7.79 4.30
CA TRP A 92 -10.04 -6.99 3.97
C TRP A 92 -9.66 -7.09 2.49
N ALA A 93 -9.60 -8.30 1.92
CA ALA A 93 -9.35 -8.46 0.48
C ALA A 93 -10.41 -7.76 -0.38
N VAL A 94 -11.68 -7.82 0.02
CA VAL A 94 -12.76 -7.09 -0.66
C VAL A 94 -12.57 -5.58 -0.54
N TYR A 95 -12.16 -5.10 0.64
CA TYR A 95 -11.87 -3.69 0.84
C TYR A 95 -10.68 -3.19 0.02
N THR A 96 -9.59 -3.96 -0.05
CA THR A 96 -8.43 -3.59 -0.87
C THR A 96 -8.74 -3.64 -2.37
N LEU A 97 -9.66 -4.50 -2.81
CA LEU A 97 -10.22 -4.44 -4.17
C LEU A 97 -10.97 -3.12 -4.42
N GLY A 98 -11.77 -2.67 -3.45
CA GLY A 98 -12.41 -1.34 -3.50
C GLY A 98 -11.39 -0.20 -3.60
N LEU A 99 -10.29 -0.28 -2.84
CA LEU A 99 -9.18 0.67 -2.94
C LEU A 99 -8.52 0.66 -4.32
N PHE A 100 -8.31 -0.51 -4.90
CA PHE A 100 -7.77 -0.63 -6.26
C PHE A 100 -8.70 -0.02 -7.31
N VAL A 101 -10.01 -0.29 -7.24
CA VAL A 101 -11.00 0.34 -8.12
C VAL A 101 -10.99 1.86 -7.96
N TYR A 102 -10.78 2.39 -6.74
CA TYR A 102 -10.57 3.81 -6.53
C TYR A 102 -9.33 4.35 -7.26
N GLY A 103 -8.20 3.65 -7.18
CA GLY A 103 -6.99 3.97 -7.93
C GLY A 103 -7.19 3.95 -9.45
N ILE A 104 -7.86 2.92 -9.99
CA ILE A 104 -8.21 2.86 -11.43
C ILE A 104 -9.04 4.06 -11.86
N ARG A 105 -10.05 4.45 -11.07
CA ARG A 105 -10.91 5.58 -11.42
C ARG A 105 -10.10 6.88 -11.52
N ARG A 106 -9.24 7.14 -10.55
CA ARG A 106 -8.32 8.30 -10.58
C ARG A 106 -7.41 8.27 -11.80
N PHE A 107 -6.89 7.09 -12.11
CA PHE A 107 -6.01 6.87 -13.24
C PHE A 107 -6.70 7.14 -14.58
N ILE A 108 -7.93 6.63 -14.78
CA ILE A 108 -8.72 6.84 -16.00
C ILE A 108 -9.13 8.31 -16.14
N GLU A 109 -9.55 8.97 -15.05
CA GLU A 109 -9.98 10.37 -15.06
C GLU A 109 -8.84 11.33 -15.43
N ARG A 110 -7.59 11.01 -15.08
CA ARG A 110 -6.41 11.85 -15.34
C ARG A 110 -5.62 11.45 -16.60
N GLY A 111 -5.58 10.16 -16.91
CA GLY A 111 -4.77 9.58 -17.98
C GLY A 111 -3.28 9.42 -17.65
N TRP A 112 -2.49 9.02 -18.64
CA TRP A 112 -1.10 8.56 -18.49
C TRP A 112 -0.05 9.68 -18.39
N TYR A 113 -0.44 10.95 -18.54
CA TYR A 113 0.48 12.06 -18.78
C TYR A 113 1.33 12.48 -17.58
N ILE A 114 0.86 12.21 -16.35
CA ILE A 114 1.52 12.60 -15.10
C ILE A 114 1.94 11.31 -14.37
N ILE A 115 3.18 10.87 -14.60
CA ILE A 115 3.69 9.58 -14.09
C ILE A 115 3.81 9.59 -12.56
N GLU A 116 4.03 10.75 -11.97
CA GLU A 116 4.14 10.99 -10.53
C GLU A 116 2.81 10.64 -9.85
N GLU A 117 1.71 11.13 -10.41
CA GLU A 117 0.38 10.77 -9.94
C GLU A 117 0.00 9.32 -10.27
N ASN A 118 0.50 8.76 -11.38
CA ASN A 118 0.30 7.34 -11.67
C ASN A 118 1.00 6.45 -10.65
N ALA A 119 2.13 6.90 -10.07
CA ALA A 119 2.78 6.19 -8.97
C ALA A 119 1.84 6.11 -7.76
N ILE A 120 1.21 7.23 -7.39
CA ILE A 120 0.21 7.26 -6.32
C ILE A 120 -0.94 6.29 -6.61
N ASP A 121 -1.45 6.30 -7.83
CA ASP A 121 -2.56 5.41 -8.19
C ASP A 121 -2.13 3.93 -8.19
N THR A 122 -0.87 3.65 -8.53
CA THR A 122 -0.25 2.31 -8.44
C THR A 122 -0.13 1.84 -6.99
N SER A 123 0.01 2.74 -6.01
CA SER A 123 -0.02 2.35 -4.60
C SER A 123 -1.31 1.59 -4.24
N PHE A 124 -2.45 1.93 -4.85
CA PHE A 124 -3.70 1.19 -4.62
C PHE A 124 -3.70 -0.21 -5.25
N LEU A 125 -3.02 -0.42 -6.38
CA LEU A 125 -2.78 -1.77 -6.92
C LEU A 125 -1.96 -2.59 -5.92
N TYR A 126 -0.90 -2.00 -5.36
CA TYR A 126 -0.07 -2.69 -4.39
C TYR A 126 -0.77 -2.98 -3.06
N ILE A 127 -1.70 -2.13 -2.63
CA ILE A 127 -2.58 -2.44 -1.48
C ILE A 127 -3.44 -3.67 -1.77
N LEU A 128 -3.98 -3.82 -3.00
CA LEU A 128 -4.71 -5.02 -3.40
C LEU A 128 -3.81 -6.27 -3.40
N LEU A 129 -2.64 -6.20 -4.03
CA LEU A 129 -1.72 -7.35 -4.07
C LEU A 129 -1.29 -7.77 -2.66
N GLY A 130 -0.98 -6.81 -1.79
CA GLY A 130 -0.71 -7.07 -0.37
C GLY A 130 -1.90 -7.66 0.36
N GLY A 131 -3.11 -7.14 0.15
CA GLY A 131 -4.33 -7.63 0.79
C GLY A 131 -4.70 -9.05 0.36
N VAL A 132 -4.59 -9.38 -0.93
CA VAL A 132 -4.81 -10.74 -1.43
C VAL A 132 -3.75 -11.70 -0.88
N SER A 133 -2.48 -11.30 -0.90
CA SER A 133 -1.39 -12.11 -0.35
C SER A 133 -1.60 -12.40 1.14
N LEU A 134 -2.06 -11.40 1.91
CA LEU A 134 -2.41 -11.56 3.33
C LEU A 134 -3.55 -12.56 3.52
N SER A 135 -4.62 -12.45 2.72
CA SER A 135 -5.73 -13.39 2.82
C SER A 135 -5.31 -14.82 2.48
N VAL A 136 -4.50 -15.02 1.44
CA VAL A 136 -3.97 -16.35 1.09
C VAL A 136 -3.06 -16.88 2.21
N TYR A 137 -2.23 -16.02 2.82
CA TYR A 137 -1.44 -16.37 4.01
C TYR A 137 -2.33 -16.88 5.15
N CYS A 138 -3.45 -16.20 5.44
CA CYS A 138 -4.39 -16.60 6.49
C CYS A 138 -5.03 -17.98 6.23
N PHE A 139 -5.21 -18.39 4.97
CA PHE A 139 -5.72 -19.72 4.60
C PHE A 139 -4.64 -20.81 4.53
N THR A 140 -3.35 -20.46 4.57
CA THR A 140 -2.26 -21.39 4.32
C THR A 140 -1.70 -21.98 5.62
N SER A 141 -1.80 -23.30 5.78
CA SER A 141 -1.21 -24.04 6.91
C SER A 141 0.23 -24.51 6.66
N ASP A 142 0.67 -24.55 5.39
CA ASP A 142 2.04 -24.87 5.04
C ASP A 142 2.99 -23.74 5.48
N LYS A 143 3.95 -24.07 6.35
CA LYS A 143 4.85 -23.07 6.96
C LYS A 143 5.78 -22.40 5.94
N ILE A 144 6.23 -23.11 4.92
CA ILE A 144 7.15 -22.58 3.92
C ILE A 144 6.40 -21.60 3.03
N ILE A 145 5.23 -22.00 2.52
CA ILE A 145 4.38 -21.15 1.69
C ILE A 145 3.90 -19.94 2.50
N SER A 146 3.45 -20.16 3.73
CA SER A 146 3.02 -19.10 4.65
C SER A 146 4.14 -18.05 4.87
N HIS A 147 5.38 -18.48 5.09
CA HIS A 147 6.51 -17.55 5.20
C HIS A 147 6.71 -16.69 3.95
N HIS A 148 6.68 -17.28 2.76
CA HIS A 148 6.83 -16.54 1.50
C HIS A 148 5.68 -15.57 1.27
N LEU A 149 4.44 -15.96 1.58
CA LEU A 149 3.27 -15.08 1.47
C LEU A 149 3.33 -13.93 2.47
N LEU A 150 3.77 -14.17 3.71
CA LEU A 150 3.95 -13.13 4.72
C LEU A 150 5.02 -12.12 4.27
N MET A 151 6.17 -12.59 3.79
CA MET A 151 7.23 -11.72 3.25
C MET A 151 6.74 -10.93 2.03
N THR A 152 6.00 -11.56 1.13
CA THR A 152 5.40 -10.90 -0.04
C THR A 152 4.41 -9.82 0.39
N THR A 153 3.60 -10.10 1.40
CA THR A 153 2.65 -9.15 1.98
C THR A 153 3.35 -7.94 2.58
N ILE A 154 4.39 -8.17 3.40
CA ILE A 154 5.21 -7.10 3.98
C ILE A 154 5.86 -6.26 2.89
N HIS A 155 6.46 -6.90 1.87
CA HIS A 155 7.06 -6.24 0.72
C HIS A 155 6.07 -5.32 0.00
N PHE A 156 4.85 -5.78 -0.28
CA PHE A 156 3.86 -4.91 -0.90
C PHE A 156 3.47 -3.74 -0.02
N TYR A 157 3.17 -3.96 1.26
CA TYR A 157 2.72 -2.89 2.16
C TYR A 157 3.78 -1.84 2.49
N PHE A 158 5.05 -2.23 2.60
CA PHE A 158 6.12 -1.33 3.02
C PHE A 158 6.96 -0.85 1.85
N THR A 159 7.42 -1.76 1.01
CA THR A 159 8.29 -1.39 -0.11
C THR A 159 7.43 -0.84 -1.24
N ALA A 160 6.44 -1.57 -1.74
CA ALA A 160 5.70 -1.17 -2.93
C ALA A 160 4.78 0.04 -2.69
N VAL A 161 3.91 -0.03 -1.67
CA VAL A 161 2.95 1.04 -1.38
C VAL A 161 3.64 2.33 -0.96
N LEU A 162 4.55 2.30 0.02
CA LEU A 162 5.17 3.53 0.51
C LEU A 162 6.07 4.18 -0.53
N SER A 163 6.90 3.40 -1.24
CA SER A 163 7.79 3.99 -2.25
C SER A 163 7.01 4.65 -3.38
N THR A 164 5.98 4.00 -3.91
CA THR A 164 5.13 4.58 -4.96
C THR A 164 4.32 5.78 -4.49
N LEU A 165 3.84 5.73 -3.24
CA LEU A 165 3.13 6.86 -2.63
C LEU A 165 4.06 8.06 -2.50
N PHE A 166 5.20 7.89 -1.83
CA PHE A 166 6.08 8.99 -1.49
C PHE A 166 6.81 9.55 -2.71
N VAL A 167 7.22 8.71 -3.66
CA VAL A 167 7.75 9.22 -4.94
C VAL A 167 6.67 10.02 -5.67
N GLY A 168 5.42 9.57 -5.67
CA GLY A 168 4.35 10.34 -6.30
C GLY A 168 4.07 11.68 -5.61
N LEU A 169 4.06 11.70 -4.27
CA LEU A 169 3.87 12.92 -3.47
C LEU A 169 5.03 13.92 -3.64
N ALA A 170 6.28 13.43 -3.65
CA ALA A 170 7.46 14.26 -3.90
C ALA A 170 7.39 14.91 -5.28
N GLY A 171 6.86 14.21 -6.29
CA GLY A 171 6.68 14.74 -7.64
C GLY A 171 5.73 15.94 -7.71
N ARG A 172 4.86 16.14 -6.71
CA ARG A 172 4.02 17.34 -6.58
C ARG A 172 4.78 18.56 -6.06
N ALA A 173 5.85 18.34 -5.31
CA ALA A 173 6.59 19.38 -4.60
C ALA A 173 7.87 19.81 -5.34
N ILE A 174 8.48 18.90 -6.11
CA ILE A 174 9.71 19.19 -6.84
C ILE A 174 9.42 20.12 -8.03
N PRO A 175 10.16 21.23 -8.21
CA PRO A 175 10.11 22.03 -9.42
C PRO A 175 10.81 21.30 -10.58
N ILE A 176 10.01 20.66 -11.43
CA ILE A 176 10.48 19.80 -12.52
C ILE A 176 10.91 20.66 -13.73
N ASP A 177 12.21 20.92 -13.87
CA ASP A 177 12.79 21.40 -15.13
C ASP A 177 12.95 20.24 -16.15
N ARG A 178 13.36 20.52 -17.40
CA ARG A 178 13.46 19.47 -18.44
C ARG A 178 14.43 18.33 -18.09
N LYS A 179 15.55 18.62 -17.42
CA LYS A 179 16.62 17.63 -17.16
C LYS A 179 16.34 16.83 -15.90
N ILE A 180 16.05 17.51 -14.80
CA ILE A 180 15.63 16.90 -13.53
C ILE A 180 14.37 16.08 -13.76
N GLY A 181 13.42 16.63 -14.54
CA GLY A 181 12.18 15.95 -14.83
C GLY A 181 12.32 14.65 -15.60
N HIS A 182 13.19 14.57 -16.60
CA HIS A 182 13.38 13.31 -17.31
C HIS A 182 13.98 12.23 -16.39
N SER A 183 15.02 12.59 -15.63
CA SER A 183 15.66 11.67 -14.68
C SER A 183 14.70 11.20 -13.58
N TYR A 184 13.91 12.13 -13.03
CA TYR A 184 12.89 11.84 -12.02
C TYR A 184 11.84 10.86 -12.52
N ARG A 185 11.31 11.07 -13.73
CA ARG A 185 10.30 10.18 -14.33
C ARG A 185 10.82 8.76 -14.55
N TRP A 186 12.10 8.59 -14.87
CA TRP A 186 12.72 7.26 -14.94
C TRP A 186 12.81 6.60 -13.57
N THR A 187 13.20 7.36 -12.54
CA THR A 187 13.17 6.90 -11.15
C THR A 187 11.77 6.45 -10.74
N VAL A 188 10.74 7.25 -11.04
CA VAL A 188 9.34 6.91 -10.74
C VAL A 188 8.93 5.60 -11.42
N ARG A 189 9.24 5.42 -12.72
CA ARG A 189 8.95 4.17 -13.44
C ARG A 189 9.66 2.97 -12.83
N GLY A 190 10.93 3.13 -12.45
CA GLY A 190 11.67 2.06 -11.78
C GLY A 190 11.08 1.69 -10.43
N ILE A 191 10.66 2.67 -9.63
CA ILE A 191 9.95 2.45 -8.35
C ILE A 191 8.58 1.80 -8.58
N ILE A 192 7.87 2.16 -9.66
CA ILE A 192 6.61 1.52 -10.01
C ILE A 192 6.82 0.06 -10.42
N ILE A 193 7.85 -0.30 -11.19
CA ILE A 193 7.97 -1.64 -11.77
C ILE A 193 8.72 -2.61 -10.85
N SER A 194 9.75 -2.14 -10.14
CA SER A 194 10.64 -3.03 -9.37
C SER A 194 9.95 -3.84 -8.26
N PRO A 195 8.93 -3.33 -7.52
CA PRO A 195 8.26 -4.16 -6.53
C PRO A 195 7.49 -5.33 -7.13
N LEU A 196 6.96 -5.22 -8.37
CA LEU A 196 6.36 -6.34 -9.09
C LEU A 196 7.41 -7.40 -9.43
N ILE A 197 8.57 -6.99 -9.93
CA ILE A 197 9.68 -7.91 -10.26
C ILE A 197 10.15 -8.65 -9.00
N ILE A 198 10.33 -7.92 -7.89
CA ILE A 198 10.72 -8.50 -6.60
C ILE A 198 9.65 -9.50 -6.14
N GLY A 199 8.37 -9.14 -6.19
CA GLY A 199 7.26 -10.01 -5.79
C GLY A 199 7.19 -11.30 -6.61
N ILE A 200 7.36 -11.19 -7.94
CA ILE A 200 7.45 -12.37 -8.82
C ILE A 200 8.66 -13.23 -8.43
N GLY A 201 9.82 -12.62 -8.19
CA GLY A 201 11.03 -13.31 -7.79
C GLY A 201 10.92 -14.05 -6.45
N ILE A 202 10.23 -13.47 -5.45
CA ILE A 202 9.97 -14.14 -4.15
C ILE A 202 9.19 -15.46 -4.37
N LEU A 203 8.31 -15.51 -5.36
CA LEU A 203 7.47 -16.68 -5.64
C LEU A 203 8.06 -17.67 -6.64
N THR A 204 9.09 -17.29 -7.40
CA THR A 204 9.56 -18.07 -8.56
C THR A 204 11.06 -18.32 -8.55
N ASP A 205 11.86 -17.27 -8.75
CA ASP A 205 13.29 -17.38 -8.99
C ASP A 205 14.11 -16.27 -8.29
N PRO A 206 15.17 -16.64 -7.53
CA PRO A 206 16.02 -15.68 -6.83
C PRO A 206 16.77 -14.70 -7.76
N TRP A 207 17.04 -15.02 -9.03
CA TRP A 207 17.70 -14.06 -9.93
C TRP A 207 16.75 -12.96 -10.37
N VAL A 208 15.49 -13.30 -10.66
CA VAL A 208 14.43 -12.30 -10.90
C VAL A 208 14.29 -11.38 -9.68
N GLN A 209 14.28 -11.96 -8.47
CA GLN A 209 14.22 -11.18 -7.22
C GLN A 209 15.40 -10.20 -7.11
N LYS A 210 16.63 -10.67 -7.33
CA LYS A 210 17.85 -9.84 -7.28
C LYS A 210 17.84 -8.73 -8.31
N ALA A 211 17.40 -9.01 -9.54
CA ALA A 211 17.29 -8.01 -10.60
C ALA A 211 16.32 -6.88 -10.21
N GLY A 212 15.15 -7.24 -9.69
CA GLY A 212 14.18 -6.28 -9.15
C GLY A 212 14.76 -5.45 -8.00
N LEU A 213 15.51 -6.09 -7.09
CA LEU A 213 16.15 -5.41 -5.96
C LEU A 213 17.21 -4.38 -6.40
N TRP A 214 18.03 -4.71 -7.41
CA TRP A 214 19.00 -3.75 -7.96
C TRP A 214 18.33 -2.54 -8.59
N ILE A 215 17.31 -2.76 -9.42
CA ILE A 215 16.52 -1.67 -10.01
C ILE A 215 15.93 -0.79 -8.91
N TYR A 216 15.28 -1.40 -7.92
CA TYR A 216 14.68 -0.69 -6.80
C TYR A 216 15.72 0.14 -6.03
N THR A 217 16.88 -0.45 -5.72
CA THR A 217 17.94 0.19 -4.96
C THR A 217 18.49 1.42 -5.67
N ILE A 218 18.79 1.31 -6.97
CA ILE A 218 19.27 2.44 -7.77
C ILE A 218 18.22 3.56 -7.79
N CYS A 219 16.95 3.21 -8.02
CA CYS A 219 15.88 4.19 -8.06
C CYS A 219 15.63 4.85 -6.70
N ILE A 220 15.72 4.13 -5.58
CA ILE A 220 15.60 4.72 -4.24
C ILE A 220 16.78 5.65 -3.94
N ILE A 221 18.01 5.31 -4.34
CA ILE A 221 19.17 6.21 -4.19
C ILE A 221 18.93 7.51 -4.97
N MET A 222 18.46 7.40 -6.23
CA MET A 222 18.12 8.57 -7.03
C MET A 222 16.97 9.38 -6.41
N TYR A 223 15.93 8.71 -5.91
CA TYR A 223 14.81 9.36 -5.22
C TYR A 223 15.30 10.14 -4.00
N SER A 224 16.16 9.55 -3.16
CA SER A 224 16.75 10.23 -2.01
C SER A 224 17.52 11.49 -2.40
N TYR A 225 18.20 11.48 -3.55
CA TYR A 225 18.84 12.69 -4.08
C TYR A 225 17.81 13.77 -4.45
N PHE A 226 16.69 13.39 -5.06
CA PHE A 226 15.64 14.32 -5.45
C PHE A 226 14.89 14.95 -4.27
N VAL A 227 14.83 14.27 -3.13
CA VAL A 227 14.19 14.82 -1.91
C VAL A 227 14.88 16.11 -1.44
N PHE A 228 16.18 16.29 -1.69
CA PHE A 228 16.89 17.54 -1.36
C PHE A 228 16.48 18.76 -2.20
N TYR A 229 15.62 18.57 -3.21
CA TYR A 229 15.10 19.64 -4.06
C TYR A 229 13.67 20.07 -3.70
N ILE A 230 13.08 19.48 -2.65
CA ILE A 230 11.79 19.86 -2.08
C ILE A 230 12.01 20.98 -1.08
#